data_AF-A0A9E3W0I4-F1
#
_entry.id   AF-A0A9E3W0I4-F1
#
_cell.length_a   1.000
_cell.length_b   1.000
_cell.length_c   1.000
_cell.angle_alpha   90.00
_cell.angle_beta   90.00
_cell.angle_gamma   90.00
#
_symmetry.space_group_name_H-M   'P 1'
#
loop_
_entity.id
_entity.type
_entity.pdbx_description
1 polymer ?
#
loop_
_entity_poly.entity_id
_entity_poly.type
_entity_poly.pdbx_seq_one_letter_code
_entity_poly.pdbx_strand_id
1 'polypeptide(L)'
;RYGIKVKEEAGENKETVYLIDWENPLENDFAVAEEVTIKGVHNKRPDIVIYVNGIALGALELKRSTISVSEGIRQSNDNQKHIFIKPFFTTIQLVMAGQDVEGLRFAGIDTSEKYYQKWKEVSEEFNPNDTYLLELTKSIREQAAKAGNLLDKNIIEMLNKERLIEIIHNFVVFDRGQKKFCRPNQFFGVKAAQESLRNKEGGIIWHTQGSGKSLTMVWLTKWIKEYNPNARVLIVTDRDELDKQIEKVYKGVSEDIYRCKPRNGKSGGAMLIEKLNDTKPWLLCSLIHKFGNKTEADYDSYLNELKNSLPRDFAPQGDFYVFVDECHRTQSGDLHKAMKQILGEKAIFIGFTGTPLMKKDKQKSIEIFGKYIHTYKFDEAVKDGVVLDLRYEARDIEQKITSLDKIDTWFETKTKGLTDFAKTELKQKWGTMKKVFSS
;
A
#
# COMPACT_ATOMS: atom_id res chain seq x y z
N ARG A 1 15.25 1.19 -17.63
CA ARG A 1 15.47 0.01 -16.74
C ARG A 1 15.63 -1.24 -17.62
N TYR A 2 16.20 -2.35 -17.12
CA TYR A 2 16.19 -3.68 -17.77
C TYR A 2 16.84 -3.84 -19.17
N GLY A 3 17.68 -2.91 -19.61
CA GLY A 3 18.49 -3.09 -20.83
C GLY A 3 19.63 -4.07 -20.61
N ILE A 4 19.98 -4.84 -21.65
CA ILE A 4 21.09 -5.80 -21.66
C ILE A 4 22.28 -5.14 -22.35
N LYS A 5 23.46 -5.21 -21.71
CA LYS A 5 24.70 -4.70 -22.32
C LYS A 5 25.29 -5.75 -23.25
N VAL A 6 25.23 -5.50 -24.55
CA VAL A 6 25.74 -6.37 -25.60
C VAL A 6 27.01 -5.75 -26.20
N LYS A 7 27.89 -6.59 -26.74
CA LYS A 7 29.07 -6.19 -27.50
C LYS A 7 29.03 -6.97 -28.81
N GLU A 8 28.93 -6.28 -29.93
CA GLU A 8 28.79 -6.91 -31.25
C GLU A 8 30.14 -7.49 -31.70
N GLU A 9 31.23 -6.72 -31.59
CA GLU A 9 32.57 -7.21 -31.96
C GLU A 9 33.67 -6.93 -30.92
N ALA A 10 34.75 -7.71 -30.98
CA ALA A 10 35.92 -7.59 -30.11
C ALA A 10 36.72 -6.30 -30.37
N GLY A 11 36.31 -5.21 -29.72
CA GLY A 11 36.98 -3.90 -29.84
C GLY A 11 36.02 -2.74 -29.63
N GLU A 12 34.72 -3.00 -29.78
CA GLU A 12 33.68 -2.00 -29.69
C GLU A 12 33.20 -1.74 -28.25
N ASN A 13 32.53 -0.61 -28.10
CA ASN A 13 31.85 -0.23 -26.87
C ASN A 13 30.61 -1.09 -26.66
N LYS A 14 30.23 -1.26 -25.39
CA LYS A 14 29.00 -1.98 -25.05
C LYS A 14 27.79 -1.10 -25.37
N GLU A 15 26.88 -1.61 -26.17
CA GLU A 15 25.57 -1.00 -26.40
C GLU A 15 24.52 -1.60 -25.48
N THR A 16 23.49 -0.84 -25.15
CA THR A 16 22.38 -1.32 -24.31
C THR A 16 21.19 -1.63 -25.19
N VAL A 17 20.87 -2.91 -25.33
CA VAL A 17 19.73 -3.40 -26.09
C VAL A 17 18.54 -3.59 -25.15
N TYR A 18 17.38 -3.09 -25.54
CA TYR A 18 16.12 -3.27 -24.81
C TYR A 18 15.29 -4.34 -25.52
N LEU A 19 14.90 -5.39 -24.78
CA LEU A 19 14.09 -6.48 -25.34
C LEU A 19 12.60 -6.11 -25.46
N ILE A 20 12.17 -5.08 -24.75
CA ILE A 20 10.81 -4.54 -24.75
C ILE A 20 10.96 -3.03 -24.84
N ASP A 21 10.22 -2.40 -25.75
CA ASP A 21 10.06 -0.96 -25.79
C ASP A 21 9.10 -0.55 -24.67
N TRP A 22 9.67 -0.04 -23.59
CA TRP A 22 8.91 0.43 -22.42
C TRP A 22 8.37 1.85 -22.60
N GLU A 23 8.91 2.62 -23.55
CA GLU A 23 8.55 4.02 -23.78
C GLU A 23 7.38 4.13 -24.77
N ASN A 24 7.38 3.29 -25.81
CA ASN A 24 6.31 3.19 -26.79
C ASN A 24 5.71 1.77 -26.78
N PRO A 25 4.80 1.46 -25.84
CA PRO A 25 4.30 0.09 -25.66
C PRO A 25 3.70 -0.54 -26.93
N LEU A 26 3.12 0.25 -27.82
CA LEU A 26 2.48 -0.21 -29.05
C LEU A 26 3.45 -0.56 -30.18
N GLU A 27 4.71 -0.14 -30.10
CA GLU A 27 5.78 -0.49 -31.05
C GLU A 27 6.37 -1.87 -30.79
N ASN A 28 5.95 -2.55 -29.73
CA ASN A 28 6.28 -3.95 -29.51
C ASN A 28 5.41 -4.86 -30.40
N ASP A 29 5.98 -6.00 -30.79
CA ASP A 29 5.27 -7.06 -31.49
C ASP A 29 4.50 -7.94 -30.50
N PHE A 30 3.17 -7.87 -30.53
CA PHE A 30 2.29 -8.70 -29.71
C PHE A 30 1.77 -9.89 -30.50
N ALA A 31 1.97 -11.09 -29.97
CA ALA A 31 1.43 -12.32 -30.55
C ALA A 31 0.80 -13.20 -29.48
N VAL A 32 -0.17 -14.00 -29.91
CA VAL A 32 -0.79 -15.05 -29.10
C VAL A 32 -0.64 -16.36 -29.85
N ALA A 33 -0.30 -17.42 -29.12
CA ALA A 33 -0.34 -18.78 -29.65
C ALA A 33 -1.25 -19.65 -28.78
N GLU A 34 -2.04 -20.47 -29.44
CA GLU A 34 -2.93 -21.45 -28.82
C GLU A 34 -2.23 -22.80 -28.71
N GLU A 35 -2.59 -23.60 -27.70
CA GLU A 35 -2.24 -25.02 -27.61
C GLU A 35 -0.72 -25.28 -27.72
N VAL A 36 0.08 -24.43 -27.06
CA VAL A 36 1.54 -24.43 -27.19
C VAL A 36 2.14 -25.64 -26.49
N THR A 37 2.62 -26.62 -27.24
CA THR A 37 3.20 -27.83 -26.63
C THR A 37 4.62 -27.57 -26.14
N ILE A 38 4.80 -27.59 -24.82
CA ILE A 38 6.07 -27.40 -24.15
C ILE A 38 6.65 -28.75 -23.75
N LYS A 39 7.87 -29.03 -24.21
CA LYS A 39 8.63 -30.22 -23.81
C LYS A 39 9.19 -30.02 -22.40
N GLY A 40 8.95 -30.98 -21.53
CA GLY A 40 9.46 -31.00 -20.16
C GLY A 40 9.71 -32.44 -19.72
N VAL A 41 9.82 -32.67 -18.41
CA VAL A 41 9.87 -34.05 -17.88
C VAL A 41 8.57 -34.77 -18.22
N HIS A 42 7.45 -34.11 -17.94
CA HIS A 42 6.16 -34.41 -18.53
C HIS A 42 5.71 -33.23 -19.37
N ASN A 43 5.46 -33.49 -20.66
CA ASN A 43 5.00 -32.48 -21.58
C ASN A 43 3.69 -31.87 -21.09
N LYS A 44 3.56 -30.56 -21.29
CA LYS A 44 2.36 -29.81 -20.99
C LYS A 44 2.02 -28.90 -22.15
N ARG A 45 0.78 -28.48 -22.18
CA ARG A 45 0.25 -27.64 -23.24
C ARG A 45 -0.63 -26.58 -22.61
N PRO A 46 -0.09 -25.38 -22.32
CA PRO A 46 -0.90 -24.24 -21.94
C PRO A 46 -1.86 -23.88 -23.08
N ASP A 47 -3.09 -23.52 -22.73
CA ASP A 47 -4.14 -23.25 -23.71
C ASP A 47 -3.81 -21.99 -24.52
N ILE A 48 -3.36 -20.92 -23.86
CA ILE A 48 -2.97 -19.66 -24.50
C ILE A 48 -1.64 -19.16 -23.93
N VAL A 49 -0.72 -18.76 -24.81
CA VAL A 49 0.54 -18.10 -24.44
C VAL A 49 0.64 -16.74 -25.12
N ILE A 50 0.96 -15.71 -24.32
CA ILE A 50 1.12 -14.32 -24.76
C ILE A 50 2.60 -14.04 -24.96
N TYR A 51 2.94 -13.56 -26.15
CA TYR A 51 4.29 -13.18 -26.56
C TYR A 51 4.39 -11.68 -26.80
N VAL A 52 5.51 -11.11 -26.36
CA VAL A 52 5.92 -9.73 -26.70
C VAL A 52 7.34 -9.81 -27.24
N ASN A 53 7.56 -9.35 -28.47
CA ASN A 53 8.84 -9.44 -29.19
C ASN A 53 9.41 -10.87 -29.22
N GLY A 54 8.54 -11.87 -29.37
CA GLY A 54 8.89 -13.29 -29.36
C GLY A 54 9.16 -13.90 -27.97
N ILE A 55 9.07 -13.12 -26.89
CA ILE A 55 9.30 -13.58 -25.51
C ILE A 55 7.96 -13.97 -24.89
N ALA A 56 7.83 -15.20 -24.39
CA ALA A 56 6.65 -15.64 -23.64
C ALA A 56 6.56 -14.89 -22.29
N LEU A 57 5.55 -14.03 -22.13
CA LEU A 57 5.34 -13.23 -20.92
C LEU A 57 4.08 -13.61 -20.14
N GLY A 58 3.10 -14.26 -20.78
CA GLY A 58 1.84 -14.66 -20.14
C GLY A 58 1.44 -16.08 -20.52
N ALA A 59 0.87 -16.81 -19.57
CA ALA A 59 0.24 -18.10 -19.82
C ALA A 59 -1.17 -18.12 -19.21
N LEU A 60 -2.17 -18.52 -20.01
CA LEU A 60 -3.58 -18.55 -19.62
C LEU A 60 -4.12 -19.97 -19.81
N GLU A 61 -4.65 -20.53 -18.71
CA GLU A 61 -5.36 -21.80 -18.69
C GLU A 61 -6.87 -21.54 -18.72
N LEU A 62 -7.58 -22.12 -19.67
CA LEU A 62 -9.01 -21.98 -19.86
C LEU A 62 -9.76 -23.20 -19.31
N LYS A 63 -10.98 -22.95 -18.83
CA LYS A 63 -11.91 -23.99 -18.39
C LYS A 63 -13.29 -23.75 -18.98
N ARG A 64 -14.04 -24.84 -19.16
CA ARG A 64 -15.46 -24.77 -19.49
C ARG A 64 -16.20 -24.06 -18.35
N SER A 65 -17.29 -23.37 -18.67
CA SER A 65 -18.06 -22.56 -17.71
C SER A 65 -18.65 -23.35 -16.53
N THR A 66 -18.76 -24.68 -16.67
CA THR A 66 -19.21 -25.61 -15.62
C THR A 66 -18.12 -26.03 -14.64
N ILE A 67 -16.87 -25.64 -14.88
CA ILE A 67 -15.70 -25.98 -14.07
C ILE A 67 -15.18 -24.70 -13.42
N SER A 68 -14.86 -24.79 -12.13
CA SER A 68 -14.30 -23.64 -11.41
C SER A 68 -12.94 -23.24 -11.96
N VAL A 69 -12.69 -21.92 -12.01
CA VAL A 69 -11.40 -21.35 -12.42
C VAL A 69 -10.24 -21.86 -11.56
N SER A 70 -10.53 -22.26 -10.32
CA SER A 70 -9.60 -22.89 -9.38
C SER A 70 -8.91 -24.13 -9.95
N GLU A 71 -9.56 -24.91 -10.81
CA GLU A 71 -8.91 -26.05 -11.48
C GLU A 71 -7.83 -25.59 -12.47
N GLY A 72 -8.09 -24.50 -13.21
CA GLY A 72 -7.09 -23.87 -14.08
C GLY A 72 -5.90 -23.33 -13.28
N ILE A 73 -6.16 -22.74 -12.12
CA ILE A 73 -5.09 -22.26 -11.22
C ILE A 73 -4.22 -23.43 -10.73
N ARG A 74 -4.84 -24.52 -10.26
CA ARG A 74 -4.11 -25.72 -9.83
C ARG A 74 -3.29 -26.32 -10.96
N GLN A 75 -3.85 -26.40 -12.16
CA GLN A 75 -3.13 -26.85 -13.35
C GLN A 75 -1.93 -25.97 -13.66
N SER A 76 -2.08 -24.64 -13.64
CA SER A 76 -0.97 -23.70 -13.86
C SER A 76 0.13 -23.85 -12.79
N ASN A 77 -0.25 -24.01 -11.52
CA ASN A 77 0.69 -24.20 -10.42
C ASN A 77 1.41 -25.56 -10.51
N ASP A 78 0.72 -26.62 -10.95
CA ASP A 78 1.34 -27.90 -11.21
C ASP A 78 2.34 -27.80 -12.35
N ASN A 79 2.00 -27.14 -13.46
CA ASN A 79 2.89 -26.96 -14.61
C ASN A 79 4.25 -26.32 -14.23
N GLN A 80 4.30 -25.53 -13.16
CA GLN A 80 5.50 -24.88 -12.62
C GLN A 80 6.41 -25.80 -11.79
N LYS A 81 5.97 -27.01 -11.43
CA LYS A 81 6.79 -27.98 -10.67
C LYS A 81 7.88 -28.58 -11.55
N HIS A 82 8.97 -29.02 -10.92
CA HIS A 82 10.14 -29.59 -11.58
C HIS A 82 9.86 -30.84 -12.42
N ILE A 83 8.81 -31.61 -12.09
CA ILE A 83 8.37 -32.79 -12.84
C ILE A 83 7.58 -32.46 -14.12
N PHE A 84 7.31 -31.18 -14.40
CA PHE A 84 6.57 -30.74 -15.59
C PHE A 84 7.44 -29.83 -16.45
N ILE A 85 7.01 -28.58 -16.66
CA ILE A 85 7.59 -27.63 -17.61
C ILE A 85 8.16 -26.38 -16.90
N LYS A 86 8.69 -26.53 -15.68
CA LYS A 86 9.27 -25.41 -14.90
C LYS A 86 10.18 -24.46 -15.71
N PRO A 87 11.09 -24.92 -16.60
CA PRO A 87 11.94 -24.01 -17.37
C PRO A 87 11.18 -23.02 -18.27
N PHE A 88 9.97 -23.34 -18.71
CA PHE A 88 9.12 -22.45 -19.50
C PHE A 88 8.71 -21.18 -18.73
N PHE A 89 8.58 -21.26 -17.41
CA PHE A 89 8.14 -20.15 -16.57
C PHE A 89 9.26 -19.14 -16.24
N THR A 90 10.45 -19.29 -16.82
CA THR A 90 11.59 -18.39 -16.58
C THR A 90 11.34 -16.97 -17.10
N THR A 91 10.69 -16.83 -18.25
CA THR A 91 10.34 -15.53 -18.86
C THR A 91 8.92 -15.08 -18.51
N ILE A 92 8.06 -16.00 -18.09
CA ILE A 92 6.66 -15.73 -17.77
C ILE A 92 6.57 -14.74 -16.61
N GLN A 93 5.83 -13.66 -16.84
CA GLN A 93 5.51 -12.65 -15.84
C GLN A 93 4.15 -12.96 -15.21
N LEU A 94 3.15 -13.26 -16.02
CA LEU A 94 1.76 -13.45 -15.61
C LEU A 94 1.31 -14.89 -15.86
N VAL A 95 0.77 -15.52 -14.82
CA VAL A 95 0.02 -16.77 -14.92
C VAL A 95 -1.45 -16.49 -14.67
N MET A 96 -2.32 -17.07 -15.50
CA MET A 96 -3.73 -16.77 -15.51
C MET A 96 -4.57 -18.03 -15.64
N ALA A 97 -5.78 -17.98 -15.12
CA ALA A 97 -6.80 -18.98 -15.33
C ALA A 97 -8.14 -18.26 -15.59
N GLY A 98 -8.92 -18.75 -16.57
CA GLY A 98 -10.14 -18.06 -17.00
C GLY A 98 -11.27 -19.01 -17.39
N GLN A 99 -12.50 -18.55 -17.16
CA GLN A 99 -13.72 -19.14 -17.72
C GLN A 99 -14.85 -18.08 -17.78
N ASP A 100 -15.79 -18.23 -18.71
CA ASP A 100 -16.79 -17.21 -19.09
C ASP A 100 -17.63 -16.59 -17.95
N VAL A 101 -17.94 -17.36 -16.91
CA VAL A 101 -18.81 -16.99 -15.77
C VAL A 101 -18.03 -16.45 -14.58
N GLU A 102 -16.97 -17.12 -14.13
CA GLU A 102 -16.14 -16.67 -12.99
C GLU A 102 -15.09 -15.60 -13.37
N GLY A 103 -14.91 -15.38 -14.67
CA GLY A 103 -14.00 -14.41 -15.27
C GLY A 103 -12.54 -14.85 -15.23
N LEU A 104 -11.65 -13.87 -15.22
CA LEU A 104 -10.21 -14.08 -15.18
C LEU A 104 -9.68 -14.09 -13.74
N ARG A 105 -8.68 -14.93 -13.48
CA ARG A 105 -7.81 -14.88 -12.31
C ARG A 105 -6.37 -14.76 -12.76
N PHE A 106 -5.57 -13.95 -12.07
CA PHE A 106 -4.17 -13.74 -12.43
C PHE A 106 -3.25 -13.71 -11.20
N ALA A 107 -2.00 -14.08 -11.41
CA ALA A 107 -0.94 -13.98 -10.42
C ALA A 107 0.44 -13.92 -11.08
N GLY A 108 1.48 -13.75 -10.27
CA GLY A 108 2.85 -14.06 -10.69
C GLY A 108 3.16 -15.55 -10.55
N ILE A 109 4.24 -15.99 -11.18
CA ILE A 109 4.78 -17.35 -10.99
C ILE A 109 5.00 -17.67 -9.50
N ASP A 110 4.92 -18.95 -9.15
CA ASP A 110 5.06 -19.51 -7.79
C ASP A 110 4.06 -18.92 -6.76
N THR A 111 2.95 -18.34 -7.21
CA THR A 111 1.90 -17.83 -6.32
C THR A 111 0.91 -18.93 -5.96
N SER A 112 0.63 -19.14 -4.67
CA SER A 112 -0.39 -20.09 -4.23
C SER A 112 -1.81 -19.64 -4.60
N GLU A 113 -2.73 -20.58 -4.82
CA GLU A 113 -4.11 -20.36 -5.28
C GLU A 113 -4.85 -19.23 -4.54
N LYS A 114 -4.76 -19.16 -3.20
CA LYS A 114 -5.41 -18.13 -2.37
C LYS A 114 -4.99 -16.68 -2.67
N TYR A 115 -3.89 -16.46 -3.40
CA TYR A 115 -3.36 -15.14 -3.73
C TYR A 115 -3.54 -14.78 -5.20
N TYR A 116 -4.22 -15.63 -5.99
CA TYR A 116 -4.68 -15.23 -7.30
C TYR A 116 -5.73 -14.12 -7.18
N GLN A 117 -5.63 -13.15 -8.07
CA GLN A 117 -6.36 -11.90 -8.00
C GLN A 117 -7.46 -11.88 -9.07
N LYS A 118 -8.52 -11.11 -8.81
CA LYS A 118 -9.52 -10.75 -9.82
C LYS A 118 -9.20 -9.36 -10.33
N TRP A 119 -9.40 -9.11 -11.62
CA TRP A 119 -9.37 -7.75 -12.14
C TRP A 119 -10.71 -7.08 -11.86
N LYS A 120 -10.66 -5.85 -11.34
CA LYS A 120 -11.84 -5.03 -11.05
C LYS A 120 -11.56 -3.65 -11.59
N GLU A 121 -12.21 -3.33 -12.72
CA GLU A 121 -12.04 -2.06 -13.40
C GLU A 121 -12.68 -0.90 -12.65
N VAL A 122 -12.16 0.30 -12.88
CA VAL A 122 -12.80 1.56 -12.49
C VAL A 122 -14.19 1.64 -13.11
N SER A 123 -15.17 2.18 -12.38
CA SER A 123 -16.50 2.45 -12.92
C SER A 123 -17.16 3.66 -12.26
N GLU A 124 -18.19 4.19 -12.89
CA GLU A 124 -19.02 5.27 -12.34
C GLU A 124 -19.70 4.85 -11.01
N GLU A 125 -19.95 3.55 -10.82
CA GLU A 125 -20.52 3.02 -9.58
C GLU A 125 -19.51 3.02 -8.42
N PHE A 126 -18.29 2.54 -8.67
CA PHE A 126 -17.27 2.35 -7.63
C PHE A 126 -16.40 3.60 -7.42
N ASN A 127 -16.20 4.41 -8.46
CA ASN A 127 -15.30 5.56 -8.48
C ASN A 127 -16.00 6.85 -8.98
N PRO A 128 -17.21 7.21 -8.48
CA PRO A 128 -18.02 8.29 -9.05
C PRO A 128 -17.34 9.68 -9.03
N ASN A 129 -16.37 9.88 -8.13
CA ASN A 129 -15.71 11.16 -7.95
C ASN A 129 -14.30 11.21 -8.58
N ASP A 130 -13.84 10.14 -9.21
CA ASP A 130 -12.50 10.05 -9.80
C ASP A 130 -12.57 10.27 -11.31
N THR A 131 -12.77 11.54 -11.71
CA THR A 131 -12.93 11.93 -13.12
C THR A 131 -11.71 11.57 -13.95
N TYR A 132 -10.51 11.65 -13.38
CA TYR A 132 -9.27 11.29 -14.06
C TYR A 132 -9.25 9.81 -14.41
N LEU A 133 -9.51 8.91 -13.45
CA LEU A 133 -9.52 7.47 -13.74
C LEU A 133 -10.66 7.07 -14.67
N LEU A 134 -11.85 7.70 -14.54
CA LEU A 134 -12.97 7.43 -15.44
C LEU A 134 -12.63 7.78 -16.89
N GLU A 135 -11.94 8.89 -17.13
CA GLU A 135 -11.49 9.29 -18.47
C GLU A 135 -10.33 8.41 -18.94
N LEU A 136 -9.32 8.17 -18.10
CA LEU A 136 -8.15 7.33 -18.40
C LEU A 136 -8.55 5.93 -18.87
N THR A 137 -9.60 5.36 -18.29
CA THR A 137 -10.06 4.00 -18.55
C THR A 137 -11.19 3.93 -19.58
N LYS A 138 -11.70 5.06 -20.06
CA LYS A 138 -12.93 5.14 -20.87
C LYS A 138 -12.88 4.25 -22.11
N SER A 139 -11.82 4.36 -22.92
CA SER A 139 -11.67 3.56 -24.15
C SER A 139 -11.67 2.06 -23.87
N ILE A 140 -10.96 1.63 -22.82
CA ILE A 140 -10.91 0.24 -22.38
C ILE A 140 -12.29 -0.22 -21.90
N ARG A 141 -13.00 0.60 -21.10
CA ARG A 141 -14.34 0.28 -20.58
C ARG A 141 -15.39 0.20 -21.69
N GLU A 142 -15.35 1.10 -22.66
CA GLU A 142 -16.25 1.09 -23.82
C GLU A 142 -16.05 -0.16 -24.69
N GLN A 143 -14.80 -0.62 -24.83
CA GLN A 143 -14.49 -1.87 -25.50
C GLN A 143 -14.97 -3.08 -24.67
N ALA A 144 -14.68 -3.09 -23.37
CA ALA A 144 -15.02 -4.16 -22.45
C ALA A 144 -16.55 -4.32 -22.27
N ALA A 145 -17.31 -3.24 -22.38
CA ALA A 145 -18.77 -3.25 -22.35
C ALA A 145 -19.42 -4.02 -23.51
N LYS A 146 -18.69 -4.23 -24.62
CA LYS A 146 -19.13 -5.01 -25.78
C LYS A 146 -18.87 -6.52 -25.62
N ALA A 147 -18.15 -6.93 -24.58
CA ALA A 147 -17.83 -8.33 -24.33
C ALA A 147 -19.08 -9.13 -23.96
N GLY A 148 -19.20 -10.35 -24.50
CA GLY A 148 -20.35 -11.22 -24.25
C GLY A 148 -20.32 -11.96 -22.91
N ASN A 149 -19.16 -12.01 -22.26
CA ASN A 149 -18.95 -12.73 -21.00
C ASN A 149 -17.92 -12.02 -20.11
N LEU A 150 -17.76 -12.49 -18.87
CA LEU A 150 -16.88 -11.86 -17.88
C LEU A 150 -15.39 -12.08 -18.18
N LEU A 151 -15.03 -13.22 -18.78
CA LEU A 151 -13.65 -13.53 -19.16
C LEU A 151 -13.12 -12.52 -20.18
N ASP A 152 -13.84 -12.36 -21.29
CA ASP A 152 -13.49 -11.42 -22.37
C ASP A 152 -13.44 -9.98 -21.86
N LYS A 153 -14.42 -9.62 -21.02
CA LYS A 153 -14.42 -8.32 -20.33
C LYS A 153 -13.12 -8.11 -19.55
N ASN A 154 -12.73 -9.07 -18.70
CA ASN A 154 -11.52 -8.96 -17.90
C ASN A 154 -10.23 -8.99 -18.74
N ILE A 155 -10.21 -9.74 -19.84
CA ILE A 155 -9.08 -9.76 -20.79
C ILE A 155 -8.91 -8.37 -21.42
N ILE A 156 -9.98 -7.76 -21.91
CA ILE A 156 -9.92 -6.40 -22.49
C ILE A 156 -9.47 -5.38 -21.44
N GLU A 157 -10.05 -5.46 -20.24
CA GLU A 157 -9.73 -4.58 -19.13
C GLU A 157 -8.26 -4.69 -18.71
N MET A 158 -7.77 -5.90 -18.42
CA MET A 158 -6.44 -6.09 -17.85
C MET A 158 -5.32 -6.15 -18.90
N LEU A 159 -5.57 -6.84 -20.02
CA LEU A 159 -4.57 -7.18 -21.03
C LEU A 159 -4.59 -6.24 -22.25
N ASN A 160 -5.21 -5.07 -22.13
CA ASN A 160 -4.94 -3.96 -23.06
C ASN A 160 -3.41 -3.77 -23.19
N LYS A 161 -2.92 -3.65 -24.42
CA LYS A 161 -1.48 -3.72 -24.73
C LYS A 161 -0.63 -2.76 -23.88
N GLU A 162 -1.01 -1.50 -23.81
CA GLU A 162 -0.28 -0.48 -23.04
C GLU A 162 -0.32 -0.79 -21.54
N ARG A 163 -1.50 -1.17 -21.04
CA ARG A 163 -1.68 -1.55 -19.63
C ARG A 163 -0.89 -2.80 -19.25
N LEU A 164 -0.83 -3.80 -20.11
CA LEU A 164 -0.05 -5.03 -19.90
C LEU A 164 1.44 -4.69 -19.72
N ILE A 165 1.99 -3.90 -20.63
CA ILE A 165 3.39 -3.44 -20.56
C ILE A 165 3.61 -2.60 -19.30
N GLU A 166 2.69 -1.68 -18.97
CA GLU A 166 2.77 -0.87 -17.75
C GLU A 166 2.76 -1.73 -16.48
N ILE A 167 1.85 -2.72 -16.39
CA ILE A 167 1.75 -3.61 -15.23
C ILE A 167 3.05 -4.38 -15.04
N ILE A 168 3.59 -4.97 -16.12
CA ILE A 168 4.84 -5.73 -16.07
C ILE A 168 6.04 -4.84 -15.70
N HIS A 169 6.13 -3.64 -16.26
CA HIS A 169 7.26 -2.75 -16.05
C HIS A 169 7.25 -2.05 -14.69
N ASN A 170 6.09 -1.50 -14.31
CA ASN A 170 5.97 -0.55 -13.20
C ASN A 170 5.34 -1.18 -11.95
N PHE A 171 4.56 -2.25 -12.09
CA PHE A 171 3.75 -2.81 -11.00
C PHE A 171 4.14 -4.22 -10.55
N VAL A 172 5.36 -4.64 -10.91
CA VAL A 172 5.99 -5.87 -10.37
C VAL A 172 7.07 -5.51 -9.35
N VAL A 173 7.05 -6.19 -8.21
CA VAL A 173 8.11 -6.13 -7.19
C VAL A 173 8.49 -7.53 -6.73
N PHE A 174 9.73 -7.70 -6.29
CA PHE A 174 10.21 -8.93 -5.67
C PHE A 174 10.38 -8.71 -4.18
N ASP A 175 9.36 -9.08 -3.39
CA ASP A 175 9.42 -8.97 -1.93
C ASP A 175 10.07 -10.23 -1.35
N ARG A 176 11.35 -10.10 -0.94
CA ARG A 176 12.18 -11.21 -0.42
C ARG A 176 12.22 -12.40 -1.38
N GLY A 177 12.40 -12.10 -2.67
CA GLY A 177 12.48 -13.10 -3.74
C GLY A 177 11.13 -13.58 -4.27
N GLN A 178 10.00 -13.24 -3.62
CA GLN A 178 8.68 -13.56 -4.14
C GLN A 178 8.19 -12.47 -5.10
N LYS A 179 7.89 -12.85 -6.35
CA LYS A 179 7.30 -11.94 -7.34
C LYS A 179 5.87 -11.58 -6.91
N LYS A 180 5.56 -10.30 -6.83
CA LYS A 180 4.24 -9.76 -6.48
C LYS A 180 3.79 -8.74 -7.51
N PHE A 181 2.54 -8.87 -7.91
CA PHE A 181 1.83 -7.90 -8.74
C PHE A 181 0.96 -7.00 -7.86
N CYS A 182 0.70 -5.79 -8.34
CA CYS A 182 -0.32 -4.94 -7.73
C CYS A 182 -1.72 -5.57 -7.83
N ARG A 183 -2.56 -5.26 -6.85
CA ARG A 183 -4.02 -5.39 -6.94
C ARG A 183 -4.60 -4.24 -7.76
N PRO A 184 -5.79 -4.40 -8.36
CA PRO A 184 -6.45 -3.32 -9.10
C PRO A 184 -6.57 -2.02 -8.27
N ASN A 185 -6.99 -2.10 -7.00
CA ASN A 185 -7.08 -0.93 -6.13
C ASN A 185 -5.73 -0.22 -5.91
N GLN A 186 -4.62 -0.98 -5.96
CA GLN A 186 -3.26 -0.43 -5.82
C GLN A 186 -2.80 0.20 -7.14
N PHE A 187 -3.07 -0.46 -8.27
CA PHE A 187 -2.82 0.08 -9.62
C PHE A 187 -3.51 1.44 -9.77
N PHE A 188 -4.84 1.46 -9.63
CA PHE A 188 -5.64 2.67 -9.78
C PHE A 188 -5.34 3.74 -8.72
N GLY A 189 -5.06 3.32 -7.48
CA GLY A 189 -4.61 4.23 -6.43
C GLY A 189 -3.28 4.93 -6.77
N VAL A 190 -2.34 4.22 -7.41
CA VAL A 190 -1.10 4.83 -7.90
C VAL A 190 -1.38 5.72 -9.12
N LYS A 191 -2.21 5.30 -10.08
CA LYS A 191 -2.55 6.14 -11.25
C LYS A 191 -3.20 7.48 -10.84
N ALA A 192 -4.14 7.47 -9.91
CA ALA A 192 -4.73 8.68 -9.35
C ALA A 192 -3.70 9.54 -8.61
N ALA A 193 -2.79 8.92 -7.85
CA ALA A 193 -1.71 9.64 -7.18
C ALA A 193 -0.70 10.26 -8.16
N GLN A 194 -0.42 9.60 -9.29
CA GLN A 194 0.44 10.15 -10.33
C GLN A 194 -0.14 11.44 -10.91
N GLU A 195 -1.45 11.50 -11.17
CA GLU A 195 -2.12 12.73 -11.61
C GLU A 195 -2.02 13.83 -10.56
N SER A 196 -2.37 13.52 -9.30
CA SER A 196 -2.30 14.47 -8.19
C SER A 196 -0.87 15.04 -8.03
N LEU A 197 0.16 14.20 -8.08
CA LEU A 197 1.55 14.63 -7.96
C LEU A 197 2.06 15.41 -9.18
N ARG A 198 1.60 15.11 -10.40
CA ARG A 198 1.89 15.93 -11.60
C ARG A 198 1.33 17.33 -11.46
N ASN A 199 0.15 17.46 -10.84
CA ASN A 199 -0.50 18.73 -10.51
C ASN A 199 0.11 19.40 -9.27
N LYS A 200 1.13 18.79 -8.64
CA LYS A 200 1.75 19.23 -7.37
C LYS A 200 0.76 19.33 -6.22
N GLU A 201 -0.28 18.50 -6.26
CA GLU A 201 -1.31 18.40 -5.23
C GLU A 201 -0.98 17.26 -4.27
N GLY A 202 -1.21 17.49 -2.98
CA GLY A 202 -1.28 16.43 -1.97
C GLY A 202 -2.65 15.77 -1.94
N GLY A 203 -2.81 14.77 -1.09
CA GLY A 203 -4.12 14.20 -0.84
C GLY A 203 -4.08 12.97 0.05
N ILE A 204 -5.23 12.28 0.11
CA ILE A 204 -5.41 11.11 0.98
C ILE A 204 -5.69 9.87 0.13
N ILE A 205 -4.88 8.83 0.32
CA ILE A 205 -5.15 7.48 -0.15
C ILE A 205 -5.74 6.68 0.99
N TRP A 206 -7.06 6.46 0.93
CA TRP A 206 -7.77 5.67 1.93
C TRP A 206 -7.95 4.24 1.44
N HIS A 207 -7.06 3.36 1.87
CA HIS A 207 -7.07 1.96 1.53
C HIS A 207 -7.18 1.16 2.82
N THR A 208 -8.22 0.32 2.97
CA THR A 208 -8.49 -0.38 4.24
C THR A 208 -7.27 -1.14 4.77
N GLN A 209 -7.20 -1.34 6.09
CA GLN A 209 -6.11 -2.08 6.71
C GLN A 209 -6.03 -3.51 6.15
N GLY A 210 -4.82 -3.97 5.79
CA GLY A 210 -4.60 -5.28 5.16
C GLY A 210 -4.73 -5.29 3.63
N SER A 211 -5.17 -4.20 3.01
CA SER A 211 -5.25 -4.08 1.53
C SER A 211 -3.89 -4.00 0.82
N GLY A 212 -2.80 -3.78 1.55
CA GLY A 212 -1.44 -3.69 0.99
C GLY A 212 -0.90 -2.26 0.80
N LYS A 213 -1.35 -1.28 1.61
CA LYS A 213 -0.91 0.13 1.57
C LYS A 213 0.60 0.33 1.40
N SER A 214 1.41 -0.42 2.15
CA SER A 214 2.87 -0.26 2.11
C SER A 214 3.46 -0.62 0.73
N LEU A 215 2.85 -1.54 -0.01
CA LEU A 215 3.26 -1.81 -1.40
C LEU A 215 2.80 -0.69 -2.34
N THR A 216 1.62 -0.10 -2.12
CA THR A 216 1.20 1.13 -2.83
C THR A 216 2.22 2.25 -2.66
N MET A 217 2.74 2.45 -1.44
CA MET A 217 3.82 3.41 -1.18
C MET A 217 5.09 3.06 -1.95
N VAL A 218 5.47 1.79 -2.04
CA VAL A 218 6.64 1.34 -2.80
C VAL A 218 6.49 1.69 -4.28
N TRP A 219 5.37 1.32 -4.92
CA TRP A 219 5.16 1.61 -6.34
C TRP A 219 5.14 3.12 -6.61
N LEU A 220 4.48 3.89 -5.76
CA LEU A 220 4.46 5.35 -5.89
C LEU A 220 5.86 5.95 -5.71
N THR A 221 6.65 5.48 -4.73
CA THR A 221 8.04 5.89 -4.51
C THR A 221 8.93 5.61 -5.72
N LYS A 222 8.81 4.41 -6.31
CA LYS A 222 9.58 4.02 -7.50
C LYS A 222 9.24 4.88 -8.70
N TRP A 223 7.97 5.24 -8.87
CA TRP A 223 7.53 6.15 -9.91
C TRP A 223 8.03 7.58 -9.67
N ILE A 224 7.93 8.11 -8.45
CA ILE A 224 8.43 9.45 -8.08
C ILE A 224 9.91 9.59 -8.44
N LYS A 225 10.72 8.57 -8.13
CA LYS A 225 12.16 8.55 -8.43
C LYS A 225 12.46 8.68 -9.93
N GLU A 226 11.62 8.10 -10.79
CA GLU A 226 11.77 8.20 -12.25
C GLU A 226 11.22 9.51 -12.79
N TYR A 227 10.12 9.99 -12.21
CA TYR A 227 9.45 11.21 -12.63
C TYR A 227 10.26 12.47 -12.27
N ASN A 228 10.90 12.48 -11.10
CA ASN A 228 11.70 13.61 -10.61
C ASN A 228 13.06 13.13 -10.07
N PRO A 229 14.17 13.33 -10.81
CA PRO A 229 15.52 12.96 -10.37
C PRO A 229 16.00 13.65 -9.08
N ASN A 230 15.43 14.81 -8.73
CA ASN A 230 15.72 15.56 -7.51
C ASN A 230 14.80 15.17 -6.34
N ALA A 231 13.93 14.17 -6.53
CA ALA A 231 12.96 13.78 -5.52
C ALA A 231 13.61 13.15 -4.29
N ARG A 232 13.05 13.49 -3.13
CA ARG A 232 13.31 12.81 -1.88
C ARG A 232 12.00 12.37 -1.24
N VAL A 233 11.94 11.10 -0.86
CA VAL A 233 10.76 10.52 -0.24
C VAL A 233 11.01 10.36 1.25
N LEU A 234 10.14 10.96 2.06
CA LEU A 234 10.15 10.83 3.51
C LEU A 234 8.88 10.12 3.96
N ILE A 235 9.03 8.95 4.58
CA ILE A 235 7.92 8.20 5.15
C ILE A 235 7.85 8.48 6.65
N VAL A 236 6.68 8.91 7.12
CA VAL A 236 6.43 9.30 8.50
C VAL A 236 5.39 8.35 9.10
N THR A 237 5.73 7.74 10.23
CA THR A 237 4.83 6.84 10.98
C THR A 237 4.64 7.33 12.42
N ASP A 238 3.56 6.91 13.08
CA ASP A 238 3.29 7.30 14.48
C ASP A 238 4.09 6.45 15.50
N ARG A 239 4.39 5.19 15.16
CA ARG A 239 4.99 4.19 16.06
C ARG A 239 6.26 3.55 15.52
N ASP A 240 7.14 3.15 16.43
CA ASP A 240 8.43 2.50 16.15
C ASP A 240 8.26 1.15 15.45
N GLU A 241 7.24 0.37 15.82
CA GLU A 241 6.95 -0.92 15.19
C GLU A 241 6.55 -0.75 13.72
N LEU A 242 5.75 0.28 13.40
CA LEU A 242 5.35 0.58 12.02
C LEU A 242 6.54 1.10 11.20
N ASP A 243 7.38 1.95 11.78
CA ASP A 243 8.61 2.44 11.15
C ASP A 243 9.56 1.27 10.81
N LYS A 244 9.71 0.29 11.71
CA LYS A 244 10.44 -0.96 11.45
C LYS A 244 9.80 -1.79 10.33
N GLN A 245 8.47 -1.84 10.26
CA GLN A 245 7.77 -2.59 9.22
C GLN A 245 7.97 -1.96 7.85
N ILE A 246 7.86 -0.64 7.74
CA ILE A 246 8.17 0.11 6.51
C ILE A 246 9.62 -0.15 6.08
N GLU A 247 10.59 -0.04 7.00
CA GLU A 247 12.00 -0.35 6.70
C GLU A 247 12.16 -1.76 6.11
N LYS A 248 11.50 -2.75 6.70
CA LYS A 248 11.54 -4.15 6.23
C LYS A 248 10.85 -4.37 4.88
N VAL A 249 9.80 -3.61 4.56
CA VAL A 249 9.09 -3.70 3.27
C VAL A 249 9.98 -3.18 2.15
N TYR A 250 10.55 -1.98 2.30
CA TYR A 250 11.42 -1.39 1.28
C TYR A 250 12.69 -2.22 1.06
N LYS A 251 13.35 -2.66 2.13
CA LYS A 251 14.49 -3.58 2.01
C LYS A 251 14.11 -4.91 1.37
N GLY A 252 12.90 -5.41 1.64
CA GLY A 252 12.37 -6.62 1.04
C GLY A 252 12.29 -6.54 -0.48
N VAL A 253 11.99 -5.36 -1.03
CA VAL A 253 11.94 -5.08 -2.48
C VAL A 253 13.25 -4.52 -3.06
N SER A 254 14.36 -4.66 -2.33
CA SER A 254 15.69 -4.16 -2.71
C SER A 254 15.78 -2.63 -2.86
N GLU A 255 14.99 -1.88 -2.10
CA GLU A 255 15.11 -0.42 -1.99
C GLU A 255 15.71 -0.05 -0.63
N ASP A 256 16.86 0.64 -0.66
CA ASP A 256 17.53 1.09 0.55
C ASP A 256 16.84 2.32 1.13
N ILE A 257 16.21 2.13 2.29
CA ILE A 257 15.58 3.19 3.08
C ILE A 257 16.39 3.50 4.33
N TYR A 258 16.59 4.79 4.59
CA TYR A 258 17.31 5.25 5.77
C TYR A 258 16.37 5.55 6.94
N ARG A 259 16.51 4.79 8.00
CA ARG A 259 15.71 4.97 9.22
C ARG A 259 16.37 5.92 10.21
N CYS A 260 15.71 7.03 10.53
CA CYS A 260 16.23 8.11 11.37
C CYS A 260 16.18 7.75 12.87
N LYS A 261 17.01 6.79 13.32
CA LYS A 261 17.09 6.33 14.72
C LYS A 261 18.33 6.90 15.45
N PRO A 262 18.35 6.91 16.80
CA PRO A 262 19.53 7.33 17.54
C PRO A 262 20.78 6.54 17.12
N ARG A 263 21.87 7.24 16.80
CA ARG A 263 23.15 6.66 16.35
C ARG A 263 24.28 7.66 16.58
N ASN A 264 25.49 7.16 16.87
CA ASN A 264 26.69 7.98 17.04
C ASN A 264 26.51 9.13 18.05
N GLY A 265 25.82 8.87 19.16
CA GLY A 265 25.54 9.88 20.20
C GLY A 265 24.48 10.92 19.84
N LYS A 266 23.88 10.89 18.64
CA LYS A 266 22.80 11.80 18.21
C LYS A 266 21.42 11.17 18.41
N SER A 267 20.43 12.00 18.75
CA SER A 267 19.02 11.60 18.80
C SER A 267 18.47 11.33 17.39
N GLY A 268 17.35 10.60 17.28
CA GLY A 268 16.71 10.35 15.99
C GLY A 268 16.24 11.63 15.27
N GLY A 269 15.84 12.65 16.02
CA GLY A 269 15.49 13.97 15.46
C GLY A 269 16.70 14.71 14.90
N ALA A 270 17.83 14.70 15.63
CA ALA A 270 19.08 15.28 15.13
C ALA A 270 19.57 14.58 13.86
N MET A 271 19.45 13.25 13.80
CA MET A 271 19.76 12.47 12.59
C MET A 271 18.85 12.84 11.42
N LEU A 272 17.56 13.03 11.67
CA LEU A 272 16.59 13.46 10.66
C LEU A 272 16.97 14.83 10.10
N ILE A 273 17.17 15.85 10.94
CA ILE A 273 17.55 17.20 10.50
C ILE A 273 18.86 17.17 9.69
N GLU A 274 19.87 16.43 10.16
CA GLU A 274 21.12 16.25 9.40
C GLU A 274 20.86 15.71 8.00
N LYS A 275 20.01 14.67 7.88
CA LYS A 275 19.71 14.08 6.58
C LYS A 275 18.82 14.95 5.71
N LEU A 276 17.91 15.74 6.27
CA LEU A 276 17.13 16.71 5.49
C LEU A 276 18.02 17.80 4.88
N ASN A 277 19.09 18.20 5.59
CA ASN A 277 20.06 19.19 5.12
C ASN A 277 21.10 18.63 4.11
N ASP A 278 21.11 17.32 3.88
CA ASP A 278 22.00 16.63 2.95
C ASP A 278 21.22 16.20 1.69
N THR A 279 21.86 16.10 0.53
CA THR A 279 21.28 15.57 -0.71
C THR A 279 21.02 14.06 -0.65
N LYS A 280 21.65 13.36 0.28
CA LYS A 280 21.48 11.92 0.50
C LYS A 280 21.13 11.60 1.97
N PRO A 281 20.41 10.51 2.24
CA PRO A 281 19.79 9.59 1.28
C PRO A 281 18.51 10.15 0.67
N TRP A 282 18.11 9.63 -0.49
CA TRP A 282 16.90 10.08 -1.19
C TRP A 282 15.61 9.50 -0.58
N LEU A 283 15.68 8.33 0.08
CA LEU A 283 14.56 7.65 0.70
C LEU A 283 14.80 7.50 2.22
N LEU A 284 13.89 8.07 3.02
CA LEU A 284 14.01 8.13 4.47
C LEU A 284 12.73 7.64 5.15
N CYS A 285 12.85 7.10 6.36
CA CYS A 285 11.73 6.94 7.27
C CYS A 285 12.04 7.50 8.66
N SER A 286 11.01 8.05 9.30
CA SER A 286 11.11 8.67 10.62
C SER A 286 9.79 8.58 11.38
N LEU A 287 9.88 8.79 12.69
CA LEU A 287 8.71 8.85 13.56
C LEU A 287 8.18 10.28 13.59
N ILE A 288 6.86 10.42 13.59
CA ILE A 288 6.21 11.74 13.58
C ILE A 288 6.61 12.60 14.78
N HIS A 289 6.80 11.99 15.95
CA HIS A 289 7.22 12.71 17.17
C HIS A 289 8.67 13.19 17.13
N LYS A 290 9.49 12.78 16.15
CA LYS A 290 10.81 13.39 15.94
C LYS A 290 10.71 14.77 15.30
N PHE A 291 9.56 15.08 14.71
CA PHE A 291 9.12 16.43 14.36
C PHE A 291 8.32 17.08 15.49
N GLY A 292 8.33 16.50 16.71
CA GLY A 292 7.83 17.12 17.95
C GLY A 292 7.55 16.19 19.13
N ASN A 293 8.19 16.46 20.27
CA ASN A 293 7.86 15.88 21.56
C ASN A 293 6.78 16.73 22.23
N LYS A 294 5.65 16.15 22.63
CA LYS A 294 4.64 16.85 23.45
C LYS A 294 4.79 16.46 24.92
N THR A 295 5.22 17.42 25.73
CA THR A 295 4.61 17.68 27.03
C THR A 295 3.86 19.01 26.88
N GLU A 296 2.56 19.02 27.20
CA GLU A 296 1.61 20.08 26.87
C GLU A 296 1.99 21.46 27.45
N ALA A 297 1.88 22.52 26.64
CA ALA A 297 1.20 23.79 26.99
C ALA A 297 1.36 24.90 25.93
N ASP A 298 2.36 24.87 25.04
CA ASP A 298 2.58 26.01 24.12
C ASP A 298 3.15 25.59 22.75
N TYR A 299 2.29 25.61 21.73
CA TYR A 299 2.63 25.23 20.35
C TYR A 299 3.57 26.25 19.67
N ASP A 300 3.40 27.54 19.96
CA ASP A 300 4.25 28.58 19.39
C ASP A 300 5.64 28.53 20.00
N SER A 301 5.73 28.28 21.31
CA SER A 301 7.01 27.98 21.97
C SER A 301 7.69 26.76 21.33
N TYR A 302 6.95 25.70 21.03
CA TYR A 302 7.47 24.50 20.39
C TYR A 302 8.02 24.74 18.97
N LEU A 303 7.27 25.45 18.12
CA LEU A 303 7.76 25.80 16.78
C LEU A 303 8.99 26.70 16.85
N ASN A 304 9.04 27.60 17.84
CA ASN A 304 10.20 28.45 18.07
C ASN A 304 11.41 27.64 18.57
N GLU A 305 11.23 26.71 19.50
CA GLU A 305 12.28 25.78 19.94
C GLU A 305 12.80 24.94 18.78
N LEU A 306 11.90 24.40 17.96
CA LEU A 306 12.30 23.61 16.80
C LEU A 306 13.08 24.46 15.80
N LYS A 307 12.63 25.68 15.47
CA LYS A 307 13.37 26.62 14.62
C LYS A 307 14.74 26.98 15.22
N ASN A 308 14.81 27.22 16.52
CA ASN A 308 16.05 27.55 17.22
C ASN A 308 17.02 26.35 17.26
N SER A 309 16.50 25.12 17.22
CA SER A 309 17.31 23.90 17.16
C SER A 309 17.84 23.58 15.77
N LEU A 310 17.27 24.18 14.71
CA LEU A 310 17.78 24.02 13.36
C LEU A 310 19.11 24.77 13.19
N PRO A 311 20.09 24.18 12.47
CA PRO A 311 21.28 24.92 12.06
C PRO A 311 20.92 26.23 11.34
N ARG A 312 21.73 27.29 11.53
CA ARG A 312 21.47 28.61 10.93
C ARG A 312 21.42 28.59 9.40
N ASP A 313 22.12 27.64 8.80
CA ASP A 313 22.22 27.37 7.37
C ASP A 313 21.32 26.20 6.92
N PHE A 314 20.38 25.76 7.76
CA PHE A 314 19.50 24.66 7.42
C PHE A 314 18.61 25.01 6.23
N ALA A 315 18.71 24.19 5.19
CA ALA A 315 17.82 24.21 4.05
C ALA A 315 17.53 22.78 3.60
N PRO A 316 16.25 22.34 3.55
CA PRO A 316 15.92 21.02 3.04
C PRO A 316 16.40 20.88 1.59
N GLN A 317 17.26 19.91 1.34
CA GLN A 317 17.86 19.69 0.02
C GLN A 317 17.01 18.70 -0.78
N GLY A 318 16.54 19.09 -1.96
CA GLY A 318 15.73 18.27 -2.88
C GLY A 318 14.22 18.51 -2.78
N ASP A 319 13.46 17.89 -3.70
CA ASP A 319 12.01 18.02 -3.76
C ASP A 319 11.34 16.94 -2.90
N PHE A 320 10.75 17.33 -1.77
CA PHE A 320 10.20 16.38 -0.80
C PHE A 320 8.80 15.91 -1.14
N TYR A 321 8.64 14.58 -1.16
CA TYR A 321 7.36 13.88 -1.19
C TYR A 321 7.22 13.13 0.14
N VAL A 322 6.25 13.55 0.97
CA VAL A 322 6.09 13.06 2.33
C VAL A 322 4.91 12.12 2.39
N PHE A 323 5.16 10.86 2.77
CA PHE A 323 4.12 9.86 2.98
C PHE A 323 3.84 9.74 4.46
N VAL A 324 2.62 10.08 4.90
CA VAL A 324 2.22 9.97 6.30
C VAL A 324 1.34 8.75 6.46
N ASP A 325 1.82 7.71 7.14
CA ASP A 325 1.04 6.51 7.43
C ASP A 325 0.12 6.73 8.64
N GLU A 326 -1.09 6.18 8.58
CA GLU A 326 -2.17 6.37 9.55
C GLU A 326 -2.41 7.86 9.90
N CYS A 327 -2.47 8.71 8.87
CA CYS A 327 -2.49 10.18 8.97
C CYS A 327 -3.66 10.80 9.77
N HIS A 328 -4.60 9.98 10.24
CA HIS A 328 -5.78 10.40 11.02
C HIS A 328 -5.65 10.17 12.53
N ARG A 329 -4.72 9.33 12.99
CA ARG A 329 -4.62 8.98 14.42
C ARG A 329 -3.83 9.99 15.23
N THR A 330 -2.95 10.73 14.58
CA THR A 330 -2.08 11.71 15.20
C THR A 330 -2.74 13.08 15.22
N GLN A 331 -2.36 13.90 16.21
CA GLN A 331 -2.64 15.33 16.36
C GLN A 331 -2.11 16.12 15.13
N SER A 332 -2.73 15.88 13.97
CA SER A 332 -2.10 15.91 12.65
C SER A 332 -1.87 17.32 12.10
N GLY A 333 -2.67 18.29 12.53
CA GLY A 333 -2.57 19.67 12.03
C GLY A 333 -1.28 20.35 12.47
N ASP A 334 -0.99 20.28 13.75
CA ASP A 334 0.16 20.96 14.38
C ASP A 334 1.48 20.37 13.89
N LEU A 335 1.57 19.04 13.81
CA LEU A 335 2.74 18.33 13.29
C LEU A 335 2.91 18.51 11.79
N HIS A 336 1.82 18.57 11.01
CA HIS A 336 1.91 18.87 9.59
C HIS A 336 2.44 20.28 9.33
N LYS A 337 1.94 21.29 10.05
CA LYS A 337 2.45 22.66 9.98
C LYS A 337 3.94 22.71 10.32
N ALA A 338 4.38 22.01 11.37
CA ALA A 338 5.79 21.91 11.73
C ALA A 338 6.62 21.27 10.59
N MET A 339 6.13 20.16 10.02
CA MET A 339 6.80 19.51 8.87
C MET A 339 6.89 20.43 7.66
N LYS A 340 5.84 21.20 7.32
CA LYS A 340 5.89 22.19 6.24
C LYS A 340 6.89 23.30 6.51
N GLN A 341 7.00 23.78 7.76
CA GLN A 341 8.01 24.77 8.12
C GLN A 341 9.44 24.24 7.95
N ILE A 342 9.69 22.94 8.21
CA ILE A 342 11.01 22.32 8.08
C ILE A 342 11.33 21.95 6.63
N LEU A 343 10.37 21.35 5.92
CA LEU A 343 10.58 20.80 4.57
C LEU A 343 10.32 21.84 3.47
N GLY A 344 9.72 22.98 3.82
CA GLY A 344 9.34 24.05 2.92
C GLY A 344 7.96 23.84 2.27
N GLU A 345 7.40 24.92 1.74
CA GLU A 345 6.07 24.95 1.12
C GLU A 345 5.97 24.11 -0.16
N LYS A 346 7.10 23.76 -0.78
CA LYS A 346 7.16 22.92 -1.98
C LYS A 346 6.99 21.42 -1.67
N ALA A 347 7.04 21.02 -0.40
CA ALA A 347 6.88 19.63 -0.02
C ALA A 347 5.44 19.16 -0.23
N ILE A 348 5.26 18.05 -0.94
CA ILE A 348 3.93 17.48 -1.23
C ILE A 348 3.65 16.34 -0.25
N PHE A 349 2.48 16.37 0.39
CA PHE A 349 2.10 15.40 1.42
C PHE A 349 1.01 14.46 0.91
N ILE A 350 1.27 13.15 1.00
CA ILE A 350 0.29 12.10 0.73
C ILE A 350 0.00 11.35 2.04
N GLY A 351 -1.24 11.47 2.51
CA GLY A 351 -1.72 10.73 3.66
C GLY A 351 -2.19 9.34 3.28
N PHE A 352 -1.69 8.31 3.94
CA PHE A 352 -2.18 6.94 3.85
C PHE A 352 -2.96 6.60 5.11
N THR A 353 -4.11 5.94 4.95
CA THR A 353 -4.98 5.61 6.09
C THR A 353 -5.73 4.31 5.84
N GLY A 354 -5.84 3.48 6.88
CA GLY A 354 -6.71 2.30 6.90
C GLY A 354 -8.14 2.56 7.34
N THR A 355 -8.39 3.68 8.02
CA THR A 355 -9.67 3.96 8.70
C THR A 355 -10.37 5.18 8.12
N PRO A 356 -11.71 5.21 8.09
CA PRO A 356 -12.46 6.39 7.70
C PRO A 356 -12.14 7.58 8.60
N LEU A 357 -12.15 8.78 8.01
CA LEU A 357 -12.20 10.02 8.78
C LEU A 357 -13.51 10.12 9.57
N MET A 358 -13.43 10.15 10.90
CA MET A 358 -14.57 10.48 11.74
C MET A 358 -15.04 11.91 11.45
N LYS A 359 -16.35 12.20 11.57
CA LYS A 359 -16.93 13.51 11.22
C LYS A 359 -16.19 14.70 11.86
N LYS A 360 -15.68 14.54 13.09
CA LYS A 360 -14.94 15.58 13.82
C LYS A 360 -13.52 15.84 13.27
N ASP A 361 -12.86 14.81 12.75
CA ASP A 361 -11.46 14.88 12.27
C ASP A 361 -11.37 15.04 10.75
N LYS A 362 -12.51 14.91 10.06
CA LYS A 362 -12.61 14.98 8.60
C LYS A 362 -12.21 16.34 8.05
N GLN A 363 -12.68 17.43 8.66
CA GLN A 363 -12.33 18.80 8.22
C GLN A 363 -10.83 19.03 8.34
N LYS A 364 -10.25 18.78 9.52
CA LYS A 364 -8.81 18.97 9.77
C LYS A 364 -7.95 18.17 8.80
N SER A 365 -8.22 16.89 8.58
CA SER A 365 -7.37 16.08 7.71
C SER A 365 -7.48 16.46 6.23
N ILE A 366 -8.66 16.88 5.76
CA ILE A 366 -8.84 17.39 4.39
C ILE A 366 -8.18 18.75 4.23
N GLU A 367 -8.25 19.62 5.24
CA GLU A 367 -7.53 20.91 5.25
C GLU A 367 -6.00 20.70 5.19
N ILE A 368 -5.50 19.65 5.82
CA ILE A 368 -4.07 19.35 5.92
C ILE A 368 -3.53 18.67 4.66
N PHE A 369 -4.14 17.56 4.26
CA PHE A 369 -3.62 16.71 3.20
C PHE A 369 -4.29 16.98 1.85
N GLY A 370 -5.49 17.55 1.82
CA GLY A 370 -6.28 17.77 0.61
C GLY A 370 -7.40 16.74 0.42
N LYS A 371 -7.89 16.66 -0.82
CA LYS A 371 -8.97 15.74 -1.22
C LYS A 371 -8.54 14.27 -1.11
N TYR A 372 -9.51 13.37 -1.12
CA TYR A 372 -9.21 11.96 -1.35
C TYR A 372 -8.70 11.78 -2.79
N ILE A 373 -7.52 11.19 -2.93
CA ILE A 373 -6.94 10.81 -4.22
C ILE A 373 -7.58 9.51 -4.70
N HIS A 374 -7.69 8.53 -3.81
CA HIS A 374 -8.30 7.25 -4.12
C HIS A 374 -8.82 6.58 -2.85
N THR A 375 -9.94 5.85 -2.96
CA THR A 375 -10.51 5.08 -1.85
C THR A 375 -10.69 3.61 -2.20
N TYR A 376 -10.36 2.73 -1.26
CA TYR A 376 -10.64 1.29 -1.29
C TYR A 376 -11.07 0.87 0.10
N LYS A 377 -12.39 0.75 0.29
CA LYS A 377 -13.00 0.72 1.63
C LYS A 377 -13.07 -0.69 2.19
N PHE A 378 -13.40 -0.79 3.47
CA PHE A 378 -13.47 -2.08 4.18
C PHE A 378 -14.52 -3.01 3.57
N ASP A 379 -15.73 -2.52 3.33
CA ASP A 379 -16.83 -3.28 2.74
C ASP A 379 -16.48 -3.79 1.34
N GLU A 380 -15.80 -2.97 0.55
CA GLU A 380 -15.29 -3.34 -0.76
C GLU A 380 -14.22 -4.45 -0.67
N ALA A 381 -13.24 -4.29 0.22
CA ALA A 381 -12.18 -5.27 0.41
C ALA A 381 -12.66 -6.61 0.95
N VAL A 382 -13.71 -6.62 1.77
CA VAL A 382 -14.37 -7.85 2.23
C VAL A 382 -15.07 -8.54 1.05
N LYS A 383 -15.84 -7.79 0.24
CA LYS A 383 -16.50 -8.32 -0.96
C LYS A 383 -15.51 -8.91 -1.97
N ASP A 384 -14.36 -8.26 -2.12
CA ASP A 384 -13.31 -8.71 -3.03
C ASP A 384 -12.45 -9.87 -2.44
N GLY A 385 -12.69 -10.28 -1.18
CA GLY A 385 -11.94 -11.34 -0.50
C GLY A 385 -10.51 -10.96 -0.12
N VAL A 386 -10.21 -9.66 -0.11
CA VAL A 386 -8.88 -9.11 0.20
C VAL A 386 -8.62 -9.06 1.70
N VAL A 387 -9.65 -8.79 2.50
CA VAL A 387 -9.61 -8.82 3.96
C VAL A 387 -10.73 -9.70 4.51
N LEU A 388 -10.53 -10.24 5.72
CA LEU A 388 -11.56 -11.00 6.41
C LEU A 388 -12.58 -10.07 7.06
N ASP A 389 -13.83 -10.51 7.10
CA ASP A 389 -14.90 -9.80 7.79
C ASP A 389 -14.72 -9.88 9.32
N LEU A 390 -15.18 -8.84 10.02
CA LEU A 390 -15.09 -8.72 11.48
C LEU A 390 -16.43 -9.09 12.10
N ARG A 391 -16.47 -10.21 12.83
CA ARG A 391 -17.64 -10.59 13.63
C ARG A 391 -17.47 -10.09 15.06
N TYR A 392 -18.28 -9.11 15.46
CA TYR A 392 -18.33 -8.62 16.83
C TYR A 392 -19.35 -9.43 17.64
N GLU A 393 -18.88 -10.10 18.69
CA GLU A 393 -19.73 -10.73 19.70
C GLU A 393 -19.61 -9.92 20.99
N ALA A 394 -20.66 -9.19 21.35
CA ALA A 394 -20.72 -8.51 22.63
C ALA A 394 -20.83 -9.56 23.74
N ARG A 395 -19.83 -9.65 24.61
CA ARG A 395 -19.88 -10.51 25.79
C ARG A 395 -20.28 -9.68 26.99
N ASP A 396 -21.50 -9.87 27.45
CA ASP A 396 -21.91 -9.39 28.77
C ASP A 396 -21.52 -10.44 29.81
N ILE A 397 -20.59 -10.09 30.69
CA ILE A 397 -20.22 -10.95 31.82
C ILE A 397 -21.15 -10.57 32.96
N GLU A 398 -22.18 -11.37 33.18
CA GLU A 398 -23.14 -11.16 34.27
C GLU A 398 -22.41 -11.27 35.63
N GLN A 399 -22.06 -10.13 36.23
CA GLN A 399 -21.42 -10.08 37.54
C GLN A 399 -22.48 -9.89 38.63
N LYS A 400 -22.73 -10.94 39.41
CA LYS A 400 -23.60 -10.90 40.58
C LYS A 400 -22.78 -10.68 41.84
N ILE A 401 -23.12 -9.63 42.60
CA ILE A 401 -22.62 -9.51 43.98
C ILE A 401 -23.22 -10.65 44.78
N THR A 402 -22.38 -11.59 45.24
CA THR A 402 -22.83 -12.77 45.99
C THR A 402 -23.27 -12.44 47.42
N SER A 403 -22.81 -11.32 48.00
CA SER A 403 -23.25 -10.87 49.32
C SER A 403 -22.89 -9.40 49.51
N LEU A 404 -23.91 -8.55 49.61
CA LEU A 404 -23.76 -7.13 49.96
C LEU A 404 -23.27 -6.98 51.41
N ASP A 405 -23.81 -7.79 52.32
CA ASP A 405 -23.44 -7.75 53.75
C ASP A 405 -21.95 -7.95 53.99
N LYS A 406 -21.30 -8.83 53.21
CA LYS A 406 -19.84 -9.04 53.31
C LYS A 406 -19.06 -7.81 52.84
N ILE A 407 -19.55 -7.12 51.81
CA ILE A 407 -18.94 -5.88 51.30
C ILE A 407 -19.08 -4.77 52.34
N ASP A 408 -20.28 -4.61 52.91
CA ASP A 408 -20.54 -3.62 53.96
C ASP A 408 -19.74 -3.91 55.23
N THR A 409 -19.67 -5.18 55.65
CA THR A 409 -18.84 -5.60 56.80
C THR A 409 -17.36 -5.34 56.56
N TRP A 410 -16.87 -5.64 55.35
CA TRP A 410 -15.50 -5.34 54.96
C TRP A 410 -15.21 -3.84 54.96
N PHE A 411 -16.14 -3.04 54.43
CA PHE A 411 -16.03 -1.59 54.39
C PHE A 411 -15.97 -1.00 55.80
N GLU A 412 -16.87 -1.42 56.69
CA GLU A 412 -16.86 -0.97 58.09
C GLU A 412 -15.59 -1.41 58.83
N THR A 413 -15.08 -2.62 58.55
CA THR A 413 -13.83 -3.10 59.14
C THR A 413 -12.63 -2.29 58.68
N LYS A 414 -12.55 -1.95 57.38
CA LYS A 414 -11.43 -1.19 56.81
C LYS A 414 -11.48 0.31 57.11
N THR A 415 -12.64 0.83 57.47
CA THR A 415 -12.84 2.25 57.80
C THR A 415 -12.95 2.51 59.30
N LYS A 416 -12.60 1.52 60.12
CA LYS A 416 -12.60 1.64 61.59
C LYS A 416 -11.59 2.71 62.03
N GLY A 417 -12.09 3.76 62.67
CA GLY A 417 -11.29 4.93 63.09
C GLY A 417 -11.45 6.18 62.23
N LEU A 418 -12.16 6.09 61.09
CA LEU A 418 -12.55 7.28 60.32
C LEU A 418 -13.82 7.92 60.89
N THR A 419 -13.90 9.26 60.78
CA THR A 419 -15.12 10.02 61.10
C THR A 419 -16.21 9.75 60.07
N ASP A 420 -17.48 9.97 60.44
CA ASP A 420 -18.63 9.74 59.55
C ASP A 420 -18.56 10.58 58.28
N PHE A 421 -18.00 11.79 58.37
CA PHE A 421 -17.74 12.65 57.23
C PHE A 421 -16.72 12.01 56.26
N ALA A 422 -15.59 11.53 56.78
CA ALA A 422 -14.56 10.88 55.96
C ALA A 422 -15.06 9.57 55.33
N LYS A 423 -15.86 8.76 56.06
CA LYS A 423 -16.51 7.56 55.51
C LYS A 423 -17.44 7.90 54.36
N THR A 424 -18.20 8.99 54.46
CA THR A 424 -19.14 9.44 53.42
C THR A 424 -18.39 9.89 52.16
N GLU A 425 -17.32 10.66 52.30
CA GLU A 425 -16.47 11.06 51.17
C GLU A 425 -15.83 9.83 50.49
N LEU A 426 -15.43 8.84 51.29
CA LEU A 426 -14.89 7.56 50.79
C LEU A 426 -15.94 6.77 50.00
N LYS A 427 -17.19 6.70 50.47
CA LYS A 427 -18.31 6.06 49.74
C LYS A 427 -18.64 6.77 48.42
N GLN A 428 -18.41 8.09 48.33
CA GLN A 428 -18.56 8.83 47.07
C GLN A 428 -17.42 8.54 46.07
N LYS A 429 -16.20 8.29 46.58
CA LYS A 429 -15.05 7.89 45.76
C LYS A 429 -15.06 6.40 45.39
N TRP A 430 -15.56 5.54 46.26
CA TRP A 430 -15.77 4.12 45.99
C TRP A 430 -16.92 3.99 45.00
N GLY A 431 -16.54 3.74 43.74
CA GLY A 431 -17.42 3.85 42.57
C GLY A 431 -18.81 3.26 42.79
N THR A 432 -19.83 4.08 42.55
CA THR A 432 -21.17 3.58 42.23
C THR A 432 -20.99 2.52 41.15
N MET A 433 -21.54 1.32 41.33
CA MET A 433 -21.40 0.20 40.38
C MET A 433 -21.60 0.62 38.90
N LYS A 434 -22.45 1.64 38.66
CA LYS A 434 -22.60 2.31 37.35
C LYS A 434 -21.29 2.79 36.68
N LYS A 435 -20.29 3.24 37.44
CA LYS A 435 -18.99 3.69 36.91
C LYS A 435 -18.05 2.54 36.54
N VAL A 436 -18.21 1.37 37.16
CA VAL A 436 -17.42 0.17 36.84
C VAL A 436 -17.99 -0.55 35.60
N PHE A 437 -19.29 -0.43 35.35
CA PHE A 437 -19.98 -1.03 34.19
C PHE A 437 -20.00 -0.17 32.91
N SER A 438 -19.44 1.04 32.92
CA SER A 438 -19.46 1.95 31.76
C SER A 438 -18.09 2.20 31.13
N SER A 439 -17.14 1.29 31.28
CA SER A 439 -15.82 1.37 30.63
C SER A 439 -15.73 0.42 29.44
#